data_AF-A0A433TH66-F1
#
_entry.id   AF-A0A433TH66-F1
#
_cell.length_a   1.000
_cell.length_b   1.000
_cell.length_c   1.000
_cell.angle_alpha   90.00
_cell.angle_beta   90.00
_cell.angle_gamma   90.00
#
_symmetry.space_group_name_H-M   'P 1'
#
loop_
_entity.id
_entity.type
_entity.pdbx_description
1 polymer ?
#
loop_
_entity_poly.entity_id
_entity_poly.type
_entity_poly.pdbx_seq_one_letter_code
_entity_poly.pdbx_strand_id
1 'polypeptide(L)'
;MVVLQLVSFMLDFYAEILSPPENIKSQVSDRLKVLQNPQVVYSPRPDRAVRFCEQVSRDEFENQRLPTGQMSALEELLENIIRTENMADKEKRRRLKQFQRTYPAIYTQRFPTPESEEAVLPPLKTKPKIKQPFALKPLQQTFKGLRL
;
A
#
# COMPACT_ATOMS: atom_id res chain seq x y z
N MET A 1 38.39 57.72 -18.19
CA MET A 1 39.47 57.09 -17.40
C MET A 1 39.04 56.67 -15.99
N VAL A 2 38.22 57.46 -15.27
CA VAL A 2 37.79 57.17 -13.87
C VAL A 2 37.13 55.79 -13.68
N VAL A 3 36.27 55.35 -14.62
CA VAL A 3 35.60 54.04 -14.53
C VAL A 3 36.62 52.89 -14.60
N LEU A 4 37.63 52.99 -15.47
CA LEU A 4 38.65 51.95 -15.62
C LEU A 4 39.54 51.85 -14.38
N GLN A 5 39.82 52.99 -13.74
CA GLN A 5 40.57 53.06 -12.48
C GLN A 5 39.78 52.46 -11.31
N LEU A 6 38.47 52.73 -11.24
CA LEU A 6 37.60 52.11 -10.25
C LEU A 6 37.52 50.58 -10.44
N VAL A 7 37.40 50.12 -11.68
CA VAL A 7 37.37 48.68 -11.99
C VAL A 7 38.71 48.02 -11.64
N SER A 8 39.85 48.64 -11.97
CA SER A 8 41.17 48.15 -11.55
C SER A 8 41.25 48.03 -10.03
N PHE A 9 40.88 49.09 -9.31
CA PHE A 9 40.86 49.07 -7.84
C PHE A 9 39.97 47.95 -7.28
N MET A 10 38.76 47.77 -7.82
CA MET A 10 37.87 46.67 -7.40
C MET A 10 38.47 45.29 -7.65
N LEU A 11 39.23 45.13 -8.74
CA LEU A 11 39.94 43.88 -9.07
C LEU A 11 41.17 43.67 -8.19
N ASP A 12 41.88 44.73 -7.83
CA ASP A 12 43.07 44.68 -6.98
C ASP A 12 42.71 44.36 -5.51
N PHE A 13 41.54 44.83 -5.04
CA PHE A 13 41.05 44.67 -3.67
C PHE A 13 39.83 43.72 -3.54
N TYR A 14 39.55 42.89 -4.55
CA TYR A 14 38.34 42.08 -4.62
C TYR A 14 38.15 41.16 -3.40
N ALA A 15 39.25 40.62 -2.87
CA ALA A 15 39.21 39.68 -1.75
C ALA A 15 38.71 40.35 -0.47
N GLU A 16 38.97 41.64 -0.28
CA GLU A 16 38.50 42.42 0.87
C GLU A 16 37.06 42.90 0.63
N ILE A 17 36.80 43.47 -0.55
CA ILE A 17 35.52 44.08 -0.92
C ILE A 17 34.39 43.05 -0.99
N LEU A 18 34.68 41.86 -1.53
CA LEU A 18 33.71 40.77 -1.70
C LEU A 18 33.80 39.74 -0.58
N SER A 19 34.62 39.97 0.45
CA SER A 19 34.65 39.08 1.61
C SER A 19 33.31 39.08 2.34
N PRO A 20 32.82 37.91 2.79
CA PRO A 20 31.64 37.88 3.63
C PRO A 20 31.92 38.58 4.97
N PRO A 21 30.99 39.39 5.50
CA PRO A 21 31.12 39.95 6.84
C PRO A 21 31.31 38.86 7.91
N GLU A 22 32.23 39.09 8.86
CA GLU A 22 32.59 38.10 9.89
C GLU A 22 31.39 37.64 10.75
N ASN A 23 30.45 38.54 11.01
CA ASN A 23 29.21 38.22 11.72
C ASN A 23 28.39 37.13 11.00
N ILE A 24 28.33 37.16 9.67
CA ILE A 24 27.59 36.16 8.90
C ILE A 24 28.35 34.83 8.92
N LYS A 25 29.69 34.85 8.80
CA LYS A 25 30.51 33.64 8.90
C LYS A 25 30.35 32.96 10.27
N SER A 26 30.35 33.73 11.36
CA SER A 26 30.16 33.19 12.71
C SER A 26 28.76 32.59 12.88
N GLN A 27 27.71 33.29 12.45
CA GLN A 27 26.34 32.77 12.51
C GLN A 27 26.17 31.46 11.72
N VAL A 28 26.73 31.39 10.51
CA VAL A 28 26.67 30.17 9.67
C VAL A 28 27.47 29.03 10.30
N SER A 29 28.67 29.32 10.83
CA SER A 29 29.50 28.34 11.54
C SER A 29 28.79 27.76 12.77
N ASP A 30 28.15 28.60 13.58
CA ASP A 30 27.42 28.15 14.77
C ASP A 30 26.20 27.31 14.40
N ARG A 31 25.47 27.69 13.34
CA ARG A 31 24.38 26.87 12.79
C ARG A 31 24.88 25.52 12.27
N LEU A 32 26.01 25.49 11.57
CA LEU A 32 26.64 24.25 11.08
C LEU A 32 27.05 23.33 12.24
N LYS A 33 27.64 23.87 13.31
CA LYS A 33 27.99 23.09 14.51
C LYS A 33 26.77 22.45 15.16
N VAL A 34 25.65 23.17 15.23
CA VAL A 34 24.38 22.63 15.76
C VAL A 34 23.84 21.49 14.89
N LEU A 35 24.02 21.57 13.57
CA LEU A 35 23.58 20.51 12.64
C LEU A 35 24.53 19.31 12.59
N GLN A 36 25.83 19.55 12.72
CA GLN A 36 26.87 18.51 12.65
C GLN A 36 27.07 17.76 13.97
N ASN A 37 26.81 18.39 15.11
CA ASN A 37 26.73 17.67 16.37
C ASN A 37 25.36 17.00 16.42
N PRO A 38 25.24 15.67 16.20
CA PRO A 38 23.98 15.00 16.44
C PRO A 38 23.67 15.24 17.90
N GLN A 39 22.69 16.10 18.17
CA GLN A 39 22.10 16.22 19.49
C GLN A 39 21.75 14.80 19.92
N VAL A 40 22.56 14.23 20.81
CA VAL A 40 22.26 13.00 21.55
C VAL A 40 21.14 13.39 22.49
N VAL A 41 19.96 13.58 21.93
CA VAL A 41 18.79 14.11 22.62
C VAL A 41 17.75 13.02 22.60
N TYR A 42 17.56 12.47 23.79
CA TYR A 42 16.39 11.73 24.25
C TYR A 42 15.12 12.63 24.24
N SER A 43 14.84 13.33 23.14
CA SER A 43 13.64 14.14 22.97
C SER A 43 13.23 14.18 21.49
N PRO A 44 11.92 14.23 21.18
CA PRO A 44 11.41 14.00 19.83
C PRO A 44 11.90 15.10 18.88
N ARG A 45 12.47 14.67 17.76
CA ARG A 45 12.94 15.57 16.70
C ARG A 45 11.81 16.52 16.26
N PRO A 46 12.10 17.81 16.00
CA PRO A 46 11.10 18.74 15.47
C PRO A 46 10.69 18.34 14.04
N ASP A 47 9.51 17.73 13.94
CA ASP A 47 8.36 17.95 13.03
C ASP A 47 8.53 18.51 11.60
N ARG A 48 9.72 18.51 11.00
CA ARG A 48 9.96 19.08 9.65
C ARG A 48 10.43 18.10 8.59
N ALA A 49 10.27 16.81 8.83
CA ALA A 49 10.27 15.84 7.75
C ALA A 49 8.83 15.31 7.67
N VAL A 50 8.13 15.58 6.55
CA VAL A 50 6.86 14.90 6.26
C VAL A 50 7.21 13.42 6.15
N ARG A 51 7.04 12.69 7.25
CA ARG A 51 7.17 11.24 7.26
C ARG A 51 5.80 10.70 6.92
N PHE A 52 5.71 9.94 5.82
CA PHE A 52 4.49 9.22 5.47
C PHE A 52 4.19 8.07 6.44
N CYS A 53 5.19 7.66 7.22
CA CYS A 53 5.08 6.61 8.23
C CYS A 53 5.44 7.15 9.61
N GLU A 54 4.59 6.84 10.59
CA GLU A 54 4.89 7.00 12.01
C GLU A 54 5.77 5.84 12.49
N GLN A 55 6.68 6.11 13.41
CA GLN A 55 7.52 5.06 14.00
C GLN A 55 6.70 4.30 15.05
N VAL A 56 6.55 2.99 14.86
CA VAL A 56 5.92 2.10 15.85
C VAL A 56 6.69 2.14 17.17
N SER A 57 5.96 2.25 18.28
CA SER A 57 6.57 2.26 19.61
C SER A 57 7.18 0.89 19.97
N ARG A 58 8.15 0.87 20.88
CA ARG A 58 8.81 -0.39 21.28
C ARG A 58 7.81 -1.39 21.88
N ASP A 59 6.89 -0.90 22.72
CA ASP A 59 5.90 -1.74 23.39
C ASP A 59 4.88 -2.30 22.39
N GLU A 60 4.45 -1.48 21.43
CA GLU A 60 3.56 -1.91 20.35
C GLU A 60 4.23 -2.96 19.46
N PHE A 61 5.51 -2.78 19.11
CA PHE A 61 6.27 -3.77 18.38
C PHE A 61 6.36 -5.11 19.14
N GLU A 62 6.68 -5.08 20.43
CA GLU A 62 6.76 -6.30 21.24
C GLU A 62 5.40 -7.00 21.30
N ASN A 63 4.30 -6.26 21.47
CA ASN A 63 2.94 -6.81 21.47
C ASN A 63 2.57 -7.43 20.11
N GLN A 64 2.91 -6.78 18.99
CA GLN A 64 2.67 -7.29 17.64
C GLN A 64 3.58 -8.48 17.28
N ARG A 65 4.80 -8.54 17.83
CA ARG A 65 5.75 -9.64 17.55
C ARG A 65 5.29 -10.95 18.16
N LEU A 66 4.56 -10.93 19.27
CA LEU A 66 4.06 -12.14 19.90
C LEU A 66 3.19 -12.96 18.93
N PRO A 67 3.31 -14.30 18.91
CA PRO A 67 2.51 -15.15 18.04
C PRO A 67 1.00 -14.89 18.17
N THR A 68 0.54 -14.63 19.39
CA THR A 68 -0.86 -14.27 19.68
C THR A 68 -1.28 -12.96 19.00
N GLY A 69 -0.42 -11.94 19.01
CA GLY A 69 -0.67 -10.66 18.36
C GLY A 69 -0.71 -10.77 16.83
N GLN A 70 0.15 -11.62 16.26
CA GLN A 70 0.12 -11.91 14.82
C GLN A 70 -1.16 -12.66 14.44
N MET A 71 -1.58 -13.64 15.23
CA MET A 71 -2.83 -14.39 14.98
C MET A 71 -4.05 -13.47 15.04
N SER A 72 -4.16 -12.60 16.05
CA SER A 72 -5.28 -11.65 16.15
C SER A 72 -5.32 -10.67 14.99
N ALA A 73 -4.16 -10.18 14.53
CA ALA A 73 -4.10 -9.28 13.37
C ALA A 73 -4.56 -9.97 12.07
N LEU A 74 -4.26 -11.26 11.92
CA LEU A 74 -4.71 -12.05 10.77
C LEU A 74 -6.22 -12.35 10.82
N GLU A 75 -6.78 -12.60 12.01
CA GLU A 75 -8.23 -12.72 12.20
C GLU A 75 -8.94 -11.41 11.87
N GLU A 76 -8.40 -10.28 12.33
CA GLU A 76 -8.93 -8.95 12.01
C GLU A 76 -8.87 -8.68 10.50
N LEU A 77 -7.78 -9.06 9.84
CA LEU A 77 -7.66 -8.96 8.39
C LEU A 77 -8.75 -9.77 7.67
N LEU A 78 -9.03 -10.99 8.14
CA LEU A 78 -10.09 -11.84 7.58
C LEU A 78 -11.46 -11.17 7.73
N GLU A 79 -11.78 -10.66 8.92
CA GLU A 79 -13.03 -9.94 9.18
C GLU A 79 -13.13 -8.64 8.37
N ASN A 80 -12.03 -7.92 8.17
CA ASN A 80 -12.02 -6.72 7.33
C ASN A 80 -12.28 -7.06 5.85
N ILE A 81 -11.69 -8.13 5.32
CA ILE A 81 -11.98 -8.61 3.96
C ILE A 81 -13.47 -8.95 3.82
N ILE A 82 -14.06 -9.54 4.86
CA ILE A 82 -15.46 -9.91 4.93
C ILE A 82 -16.38 -8.68 5.05
N ARG A 83 -16.05 -7.72 5.90
CA ARG A 83 -16.89 -6.56 6.20
C ARG A 83 -16.85 -5.49 5.12
N THR A 84 -15.75 -5.41 4.37
CA THR A 84 -15.61 -4.37 3.34
C THR A 84 -16.65 -4.56 2.23
N GLU A 85 -17.61 -3.63 2.16
CA GLU A 85 -18.68 -3.60 1.14
C GLU A 85 -18.22 -2.99 -0.19
N ASN A 86 -17.14 -2.20 -0.17
CA ASN A 86 -16.60 -1.51 -1.36
C ASN A 86 -15.82 -2.44 -2.32
N MET A 87 -15.76 -3.74 -2.05
CA MET A 87 -15.07 -4.70 -2.92
C MET A 87 -16.05 -5.41 -3.85
N ALA A 88 -15.70 -5.48 -5.14
CA ALA A 88 -16.44 -6.32 -6.08
C ALA A 88 -16.44 -7.80 -5.62
N ASP A 89 -17.58 -8.49 -5.74
CA ASP A 89 -17.75 -9.88 -5.28
C ASP A 89 -16.65 -10.84 -5.77
N LYS A 90 -16.21 -10.64 -7.02
CA LYS A 90 -15.13 -11.43 -7.63
C LYS A 90 -13.80 -11.23 -6.91
N GLU A 91 -13.49 -9.99 -6.53
CA GLU A 91 -12.25 -9.64 -5.85
C GLU A 91 -12.28 -10.08 -4.38
N LYS A 92 -13.41 -9.88 -3.70
CA LYS A 92 -13.63 -10.37 -2.33
C LYS A 92 -13.42 -11.87 -2.23
N ARG A 93 -13.96 -12.64 -3.18
CA ARG A 93 -13.71 -14.09 -3.30
C ARG A 93 -12.26 -14.45 -3.57
N ARG A 94 -11.57 -13.69 -4.44
CA ARG A 94 -10.16 -13.94 -4.76
C ARG A 94 -9.30 -13.76 -3.52
N ARG A 95 -9.54 -12.68 -2.76
CA ARG A 95 -8.84 -12.40 -1.50
C ARG A 95 -9.13 -13.45 -0.44
N LEU A 96 -10.37 -13.90 -0.30
CA LEU A 96 -10.73 -14.95 0.65
C LEU A 96 -10.05 -16.29 0.31
N LYS A 97 -10.04 -16.69 -0.96
CA LYS A 97 -9.30 -17.88 -1.41
C LYS A 97 -7.79 -17.75 -1.21
N GLN A 98 -7.24 -16.55 -1.39
CA GLN A 98 -5.83 -16.29 -1.13
C GLN A 98 -5.54 -16.44 0.37
N PHE A 99 -6.38 -15.86 1.23
CA PHE A 99 -6.26 -15.98 2.68
C PHE A 99 -6.32 -17.45 3.13
N GLN A 100 -7.30 -18.22 2.63
CA GLN A 100 -7.43 -19.65 2.94
C GLN A 100 -6.17 -20.45 2.56
N ARG A 101 -5.53 -20.14 1.43
CA ARG A 101 -4.30 -20.81 0.98
C ARG A 101 -3.10 -20.44 1.83
N THR A 102 -2.98 -19.18 2.23
CA THR A 102 -1.82 -18.69 2.97
C THR A 102 -1.92 -18.99 4.46
N TYR A 103 -3.13 -18.96 5.03
CA TYR A 103 -3.40 -19.12 6.46
C TYR A 103 -4.56 -20.10 6.73
N PRO A 104 -4.40 -21.39 6.38
CA PRO A 104 -5.48 -22.38 6.47
C PRO A 104 -5.97 -22.63 7.90
N ALA A 105 -5.08 -22.56 8.89
CA ALA A 105 -5.41 -22.80 10.29
C ALA A 105 -6.42 -21.77 10.83
N ILE A 106 -6.14 -20.48 10.61
CA ILE A 106 -7.00 -19.37 11.04
C ILE A 106 -8.33 -19.40 10.27
N TYR A 107 -8.29 -19.69 8.97
CA TYR A 107 -9.51 -19.80 8.17
C TYR A 107 -10.44 -20.92 8.67
N THR A 108 -9.88 -22.09 9.00
CA THR A 108 -10.65 -23.25 9.46
C THR A 108 -11.22 -23.02 10.87
N GLN A 109 -10.49 -22.31 11.73
CA GLN A 109 -10.99 -21.92 13.06
C GLN A 109 -12.21 -20.99 12.96
N ARG A 110 -12.21 -20.07 11.99
CA ARG A 110 -13.30 -19.11 11.77
C ARG A 110 -14.48 -19.69 10.99
N PHE A 111 -14.23 -20.64 10.08
CA PHE A 111 -15.25 -21.35 9.30
C PHE A 111 -15.18 -22.88 9.51
N PRO A 112 -15.65 -23.41 10.66
CA PRO A 112 -15.63 -24.84 10.90
C PRO A 112 -16.66 -25.60 10.06
N THR A 113 -17.77 -24.93 9.69
CA THR A 113 -18.87 -25.51 8.90
C THR A 113 -19.12 -24.73 7.61
N PRO A 114 -19.52 -25.40 6.52
CA PRO A 114 -19.75 -24.74 5.22
C PRO A 114 -20.93 -23.74 5.26
N GLU A 115 -21.90 -23.93 6.17
CA GLU A 115 -23.02 -23.01 6.37
C GLU A 115 -22.57 -21.64 6.90
N SER A 116 -21.54 -21.62 7.77
CA SER A 116 -20.96 -20.38 8.29
C SER A 116 -20.21 -19.58 7.22
N GLU A 117 -19.74 -20.26 6.18
CA GLU A 117 -19.05 -19.68 5.03
C GLU A 117 -20.04 -19.02 4.07
N GLU A 118 -21.18 -19.67 3.83
CA GLU A 118 -22.23 -19.22 2.90
C GLU A 118 -23.01 -18.01 3.41
N ALA A 119 -23.15 -17.84 4.73
CA ALA A 119 -23.80 -16.67 5.33
C ALA A 119 -23.01 -15.35 5.13
N VAL A 120 -21.70 -15.46 4.92
CA VAL A 120 -20.76 -14.34 4.95
C VAL A 120 -20.17 -14.05 3.58
N LEU A 121 -20.07 -15.06 2.72
CA LEU A 121 -19.69 -14.90 1.33
C LEU A 121 -20.80 -14.21 0.54
N PRO A 122 -20.46 -13.35 -0.44
CA PRO A 122 -21.43 -12.89 -1.42
C PRO A 122 -22.15 -14.08 -2.05
N PRO A 123 -23.43 -13.97 -2.46
CA PRO A 123 -24.15 -15.06 -3.11
C PRO A 123 -23.36 -15.57 -4.30
N LEU A 124 -23.17 -16.89 -4.38
CA LEU A 124 -22.67 -17.51 -5.60
C LEU A 124 -23.79 -17.31 -6.62
N LYS A 125 -23.58 -16.42 -7.62
CA LYS A 125 -24.35 -16.50 -8.86
C LYS A 125 -24.00 -17.84 -9.50
N THR A 126 -24.59 -18.92 -9.02
CA THR A 126 -24.62 -20.20 -9.70
C THR A 126 -25.34 -19.89 -11.00
N LYS A 127 -24.58 -19.78 -12.09
CA LYS A 127 -25.18 -19.80 -13.42
C LYS A 127 -25.99 -21.10 -13.47
N PRO A 128 -27.31 -21.08 -13.72
CA PRO A 128 -28.04 -22.32 -13.91
C PRO A 128 -27.36 -23.03 -15.08
N LYS A 129 -26.79 -24.22 -14.84
CA LYS A 129 -26.41 -25.12 -15.93
C LYS A 129 -27.70 -25.61 -16.55
N ILE A 130 -28.28 -24.81 -17.44
CA ILE A 130 -29.36 -25.23 -18.34
C ILE A 130 -28.73 -26.32 -19.21
N LYS A 131 -29.01 -27.58 -18.88
CA LYS A 131 -28.70 -28.71 -19.75
C LYS A 131 -29.59 -28.52 -20.98
N GLN A 132 -29.01 -28.06 -22.09
CA GLN A 132 -29.69 -27.99 -23.37
C GLN A 132 -30.25 -29.39 -23.70
N PRO A 133 -31.56 -29.56 -23.91
CA PRO A 133 -32.08 -30.84 -24.37
C PRO A 133 -31.58 -31.08 -25.79
N PHE A 134 -31.00 -32.26 -26.02
CA PHE A 134 -30.56 -32.72 -27.33
C PHE A 134 -31.73 -32.63 -28.32
N ALA A 135 -31.64 -31.72 -29.29
CA ALA A 135 -32.57 -31.67 -30.41
C ALA A 135 -32.28 -32.86 -31.34
N LEU A 136 -33.12 -33.90 -31.28
CA LEU A 136 -33.20 -34.92 -32.33
C LEU A 136 -33.72 -34.23 -33.60
N LYS A 137 -32.89 -34.20 -34.64
CA LYS A 137 -33.29 -33.69 -35.97
C LYS A 137 -34.36 -34.63 -36.57
N PRO A 138 -35.44 -34.12 -37.18
CA PRO A 138 -36.43 -34.98 -37.82
C PRO A 138 -35.84 -35.63 -39.07
N LEU A 139 -36.12 -36.93 -39.20
CA LEU A 139 -35.83 -37.76 -40.36
C LEU A 139 -36.64 -37.25 -41.56
N GLN A 140 -36.03 -36.47 -42.44
CA GLN A 140 -36.66 -36.11 -43.72
C GLN A 140 -36.60 -37.32 -44.65
N GLN A 141 -37.62 -38.18 -44.60
CA GLN A 141 -37.93 -39.12 -45.67
C GLN A 141 -38.81 -38.43 -46.70
N THR A 142 -38.21 -37.83 -47.72
CA THR A 142 -38.94 -37.47 -48.94
C THR A 142 -38.92 -38.66 -49.87
N PHE A 143 -40.08 -39.30 -50.02
CA PHE A 143 -40.33 -40.37 -50.97
C PHE A 143 -40.12 -39.88 -52.42
N LYS A 144 -39.54 -40.77 -53.21
CA LYS A 144 -39.12 -40.61 -54.60
C LYS A 144 -40.32 -40.26 -55.49
N GLY A 145 -40.12 -39.35 -56.43
CA GLY A 145 -41.11 -38.97 -57.42
C GLY A 145 -41.53 -40.15 -58.31
N LEU A 146 -42.84 -40.29 -58.49
CA LEU A 146 -43.42 -40.84 -59.71
C LEU A 146 -43.93 -39.65 -60.54
N ARG A 147 -43.48 -39.56 -61.79
CA ARG A 147 -44.22 -38.90 -62.86
C ARG A 147 -44.30 -39.84 -64.05
N LEU A 148 -45.50 -39.84 -64.61
CA LEU A 148 -45.97 -40.47 -65.84
C LEU A 148 -45.05 -40.20 -67.03
#